data_AF-A0A4Q3TAW4-F1
#
_entry.id   AF-A0A4Q3TAW4-F1
#
_cell.length_a   1.000
_cell.length_b   1.000
_cell.length_c   1.000
_cell.angle_alpha   90.00
_cell.angle_beta   90.00
_cell.angle_gamma   90.00
#
_symmetry.space_group_name_H-M   'P 1'
#
loop_
_entity.id
_entity.type
_entity.pdbx_description
1 polymer ?
#
loop_
_entity_poly.entity_id
_entity_poly.type
_entity_poly.pdbx_seq_one_letter_code
_entity_poly.pdbx_strand_id
1 'polypeptide(L)'
;MRILIDYETRYAYTSPARFIVQTLRVTPRSVEAQQVRDWRIETNVDARLRRSEDSFGNIVHMLYTERPTELLTVRVTGEVATTNTSGVLLGVPERLSPLVYLRETELTRADAAIRAFADQVGPGDDLSRLHRLMRMIHGEVAFMVGATTASHTAADAFAQRQGVCQDHAQIFIACARRLGVPARYI
;
A
#
# COMPACT_ATOMS: atom_id res chain seq x y z
N MET A 1 -10.89 2.76 18.81
CA MET A 1 -11.97 2.05 18.07
C MET A 1 -11.60 0.58 17.95
N ARG A 2 -12.57 -0.34 17.90
CA ARG A 2 -12.33 -1.75 17.56
C ARG A 2 -12.84 -2.01 16.14
N ILE A 3 -12.05 -2.70 15.33
CA ILE A 3 -12.33 -3.00 13.94
C ILE A 3 -12.25 -4.52 13.77
N LEU A 4 -13.32 -5.10 13.22
CA LEU A 4 -13.32 -6.48 12.75
C LEU A 4 -13.03 -6.46 11.25
N ILE A 5 -12.09 -7.31 10.84
CA ILE A 5 -11.68 -7.49 9.45
C ILE A 5 -12.03 -8.92 9.07
N ASP A 6 -12.77 -9.08 7.98
CA ASP A 6 -13.08 -10.37 7.35
C ASP A 6 -13.11 -10.16 5.85
N TYR A 7 -12.17 -10.77 5.13
CA TYR A 7 -12.18 -10.77 3.69
C TYR A 7 -11.61 -12.08 3.14
N GLU A 8 -11.96 -12.34 1.89
CA GLU A 8 -11.54 -13.52 1.17
C GLU A 8 -10.95 -13.12 -0.19
N THR A 9 -9.85 -13.77 -0.57
CA THR A 9 -9.29 -13.69 -1.91
C THR A 9 -9.35 -15.07 -2.56
N ARG A 10 -9.99 -15.16 -3.72
CA ARG A 10 -10.18 -16.41 -4.46
C ARG A 10 -9.40 -16.38 -5.77
N TYR A 11 -8.55 -17.37 -5.97
CA TYR A 11 -7.79 -17.60 -7.19
C TYR A 11 -8.35 -18.85 -7.87
N ALA A 12 -9.03 -18.66 -9.00
CA ALA A 12 -9.46 -19.74 -9.88
C ALA A 12 -8.45 -19.89 -11.03
N TYR A 13 -7.84 -21.06 -11.15
CA TYR A 13 -6.85 -21.35 -12.18
C TYR A 13 -7.52 -22.02 -13.37
N THR A 14 -7.15 -21.59 -14.60
CA THR A 14 -7.68 -22.17 -15.85
C THR A 14 -7.27 -23.64 -16.04
N SER A 15 -6.19 -24.07 -15.39
CA SER A 15 -5.78 -25.46 -15.24
C SER A 15 -5.20 -25.66 -13.84
N PRO A 16 -5.25 -26.88 -13.25
CA PRO A 16 -4.75 -27.10 -11.90
C PRO A 16 -3.28 -26.66 -11.75
N ALA A 17 -3.04 -25.68 -10.86
CA ALA A 17 -1.68 -25.24 -10.55
C ALA A 17 -0.93 -26.40 -9.88
N ARG A 18 0.18 -26.85 -10.48
CA ARG A 18 0.96 -28.00 -9.97
C ARG A 18 1.47 -27.78 -8.55
N PHE A 19 1.92 -26.56 -8.27
CA PHE A 19 2.27 -26.07 -6.95
C PHE A 19 1.97 -24.57 -6.90
N ILE A 20 1.76 -24.03 -5.70
CA ILE A 20 1.53 -22.61 -5.46
C ILE A 20 2.55 -22.12 -4.46
N VAL A 21 3.23 -21.03 -4.82
CA VAL A 21 4.09 -20.24 -3.94
C VAL A 21 3.58 -18.82 -3.97
N GLN A 22 3.14 -18.29 -2.83
CA GLN A 22 2.62 -16.92 -2.74
C GLN A 22 3.16 -16.21 -1.50
N THR A 23 3.51 -14.93 -1.69
CA THR A 23 3.90 -14.05 -0.59
C THR A 23 2.70 -13.23 -0.15
N LEU A 24 2.23 -13.44 1.07
CA LEU A 24 1.10 -12.72 1.65
C LEU A 24 1.60 -11.63 2.59
N ARG A 25 1.20 -10.38 2.33
CA ARG A 25 1.40 -9.21 3.23
C ARG A 25 0.07 -8.78 3.83
N VAL A 26 -0.57 -9.73 4.50
CA VAL A 26 -1.96 -9.63 4.96
C VAL A 26 -2.05 -9.63 6.48
N THR A 27 -0.97 -9.33 7.19
CA THR A 27 -0.98 -9.25 8.66
C THR A 27 -0.50 -7.87 9.08
N PRO A 28 -1.37 -7.08 9.75
CA PRO A 28 -0.98 -5.78 10.26
C PRO A 28 0.00 -5.93 11.42
N ARG A 29 0.71 -4.83 11.72
CA ARG A 29 1.62 -4.75 12.86
C ARG A 29 0.90 -4.14 14.05
N SER A 30 1.32 -4.55 15.25
CA SER A 30 0.99 -3.84 16.48
C SER A 30 2.01 -2.71 16.68
N VAL A 31 1.51 -1.50 16.82
CA VAL A 31 2.24 -0.24 17.07
C VAL A 31 1.46 0.60 18.09
N GLU A 32 1.95 1.77 18.47
CA GLU A 32 1.27 2.60 19.47
C GLU A 32 -0.17 2.97 19.08
N ALA A 33 -0.38 3.36 17.82
CA ALA A 33 -1.69 3.71 17.30
C ALA A 33 -2.62 2.50 17.04
N GLN A 34 -2.12 1.27 17.12
CA GLN A 34 -2.88 0.07 16.74
C GLN A 34 -2.40 -1.23 17.40
N GLN A 35 -3.30 -2.01 17.98
CA GLN A 35 -3.02 -3.31 18.57
C GLN A 35 -3.82 -4.41 17.89
N VAL A 36 -3.13 -5.42 17.33
CA VAL A 36 -3.75 -6.63 16.79
C VAL A 36 -4.11 -7.56 17.95
N ARG A 37 -5.37 -7.97 18.05
CA ARG A 37 -5.89 -8.79 19.17
C ARG A 37 -6.01 -10.26 18.78
N ASP A 38 -6.62 -10.54 17.64
CA ASP A 38 -6.67 -11.86 17.00
C ASP A 38 -6.41 -11.68 15.50
N TRP A 39 -5.71 -12.64 14.89
CA TRP A 39 -5.45 -12.63 13.45
C TRP A 39 -5.29 -14.05 12.93
N ARG A 40 -6.06 -14.40 11.91
CA ARG A 40 -6.05 -15.73 11.29
C ARG A 40 -5.98 -15.61 9.79
N ILE A 41 -5.18 -16.49 9.20
CA ILE A 41 -5.07 -16.69 7.77
C ILE A 41 -5.40 -18.15 7.54
N GLU A 42 -6.47 -18.40 6.79
CA GLU A 42 -6.98 -19.74 6.53
C GLU A 42 -7.02 -19.99 5.02
N THR A 43 -6.80 -21.24 4.64
CA THR A 43 -6.82 -21.67 3.24
C THR A 43 -7.78 -22.84 3.07
N ASN A 44 -8.50 -22.90 1.95
CA ASN A 44 -9.35 -24.05 1.61
C ASN A 44 -8.56 -25.30 1.18
N VAL A 45 -7.24 -25.16 0.99
CA VAL A 45 -6.31 -26.24 0.68
C VAL A 45 -5.32 -26.40 1.82
N ASP A 46 -4.79 -27.62 2.01
CA ASP A 46 -3.63 -27.86 2.87
C ASP A 46 -2.42 -27.13 2.29
N ALA A 47 -2.12 -25.97 2.85
CA ALA A 47 -0.98 -25.15 2.51
C ALA A 47 -0.16 -24.86 3.78
N ARG A 48 1.16 -24.84 3.62
CA ARG A 48 2.06 -24.39 4.68
C ARG A 48 2.15 -22.88 4.63
N LEU A 49 2.00 -22.23 5.78
CA LEU A 49 2.25 -20.81 5.97
C LEU A 49 3.50 -20.60 6.81
N ARG A 50 4.56 -20.05 6.20
CA ARG A 50 5.78 -19.69 6.92
C ARG A 50 5.80 -18.18 7.16
N ARG A 51 5.68 -17.79 8.43
CA ARG A 51 5.79 -16.39 8.85
C ARG A 51 7.26 -15.93 8.85
N SER A 52 7.49 -14.72 8.37
CA SER A 52 8.76 -13.99 8.45
C SER A 52 8.49 -12.48 8.52
N GLU A 53 9.55 -11.68 8.56
CA GLU A 53 9.49 -10.23 8.45
C GLU A 53 10.40 -9.76 7.32
N ASP A 54 9.93 -8.81 6.50
CA ASP A 54 10.75 -8.22 5.43
C ASP A 54 11.64 -7.06 5.94
N SER A 55 12.46 -6.51 5.04
CA SER A 55 13.39 -5.42 5.38
C SER A 55 12.71 -4.11 5.79
N PHE A 56 11.43 -3.92 5.46
CA PHE A 56 10.61 -2.78 5.88
C PHE A 56 9.91 -3.03 7.23
N GLY A 57 10.11 -4.23 7.77
CA GLY A 57 9.50 -4.67 9.00
C GLY A 57 8.07 -5.17 8.83
N ASN A 58 7.60 -5.44 7.60
CA ASN A 58 6.25 -5.97 7.38
C ASN A 58 6.20 -7.45 7.75
N ILE A 59 5.08 -7.90 8.34
CA ILE A 59 4.84 -9.32 8.58
C ILE A 59 4.46 -9.96 7.24
N VAL A 60 5.23 -10.97 6.85
CA VAL A 60 5.06 -11.69 5.59
C VAL A 60 4.76 -13.15 5.89
N HIS A 61 3.84 -13.75 5.14
CA HIS A 61 3.59 -15.19 5.17
C HIS A 61 3.89 -15.78 3.79
N MET A 62 4.82 -16.72 3.72
CA MET A 62 5.05 -17.52 2.52
C MET A 62 4.07 -18.69 2.55
N LEU A 63 3.09 -18.66 1.65
CA LEU A 63 2.14 -19.74 1.41
C LEU A 63 2.73 -20.72 0.40
N TYR A 64 2.66 -22.01 0.74
CA TYR A 64 3.17 -23.09 -0.09
C TYR A 64 2.21 -24.28 -0.14
N THR A 65 1.87 -24.75 -1.34
CA THR A 65 1.21 -26.05 -1.55
C THR A 65 1.80 -26.74 -2.79
N GLU A 66 2.06 -28.04 -2.69
CA GLU A 66 2.53 -28.91 -3.79
C GLU A 66 1.39 -29.73 -4.41
N ARG A 67 0.16 -29.54 -3.93
CA ARG A 67 -0.99 -30.31 -4.41
C ARG A 67 -1.61 -29.57 -5.62
N PRO A 68 -1.92 -30.29 -6.72
CA PRO A 68 -2.67 -29.73 -7.83
C PRO A 68 -3.92 -28.98 -7.33
N THR A 69 -4.02 -27.69 -7.62
CA THR A 69 -5.05 -26.82 -7.07
C THR A 69 -5.76 -26.05 -8.18
N GLU A 70 -7.07 -26.23 -8.30
CA GLU A 70 -7.94 -25.50 -9.23
C GLU A 70 -8.46 -24.19 -8.63
N LEU A 71 -8.76 -24.20 -7.33
CA LEU A 71 -9.28 -23.08 -6.59
C LEU A 71 -8.52 -22.93 -5.27
N LEU A 72 -7.77 -21.84 -5.14
CA LEU A 72 -7.19 -21.40 -3.87
C LEU A 72 -8.06 -20.27 -3.30
N THR A 73 -8.48 -20.43 -2.05
CA THR A 73 -9.18 -19.43 -1.27
C THR A 73 -8.33 -19.10 -0.06
N VAL A 74 -8.00 -17.82 0.12
CA VAL A 74 -7.30 -17.29 1.29
C VAL A 74 -8.28 -16.40 2.04
N ARG A 75 -8.70 -16.82 3.23
CA ARG A 75 -9.56 -16.02 4.12
C ARG A 75 -8.71 -15.41 5.22
N VAL A 76 -8.92 -14.13 5.48
CA VAL A 76 -8.22 -13.37 6.50
C VAL A 76 -9.24 -12.78 7.45
N THR A 77 -9.15 -13.17 8.72
CA THR A 77 -10.02 -12.65 9.78
C THR A 77 -9.18 -12.08 10.91
N GLY A 78 -9.65 -11.01 11.54
CA GLY A 78 -8.96 -10.47 12.70
C GLY A 78 -9.67 -9.32 13.40
N GLU A 79 -9.27 -9.08 14.65
CA GLU A 79 -9.71 -7.96 15.46
C GLU A 79 -8.53 -7.02 15.73
N VAL A 80 -8.74 -5.74 15.46
CA VAL A 80 -7.74 -4.70 15.65
C VAL A 80 -8.32 -3.57 16.48
N ALA A 81 -7.61 -3.16 17.53
CA ALA A 81 -7.94 -1.99 18.32
C ALA A 81 -7.07 -0.81 17.88
N THR A 82 -7.66 0.30 17.46
CA THR A 82 -6.97 1.51 17.02
C THR A 82 -7.15 2.66 18.00
N THR A 83 -6.15 3.52 18.07
CA THR A 83 -6.17 4.80 18.78
C THR A 83 -5.99 5.91 17.75
N ASN A 84 -6.85 6.92 17.78
CA ASN A 84 -6.70 8.05 16.86
C ASN A 84 -5.53 8.93 17.31
N THR A 85 -4.48 8.97 16.50
CA THR A 85 -3.30 9.81 16.71
C THR A 85 -3.25 10.98 15.72
N SER A 86 -4.39 11.35 15.13
CA SER A 86 -4.51 12.37 14.07
C SER A 86 -3.58 12.11 12.88
N GLY A 87 -3.34 10.83 12.57
CA GLY A 87 -2.49 10.39 11.47
C GLY A 87 -0.99 10.35 11.79
N VAL A 88 -0.56 10.75 12.99
CA VAL A 88 0.85 10.69 13.41
C VAL A 88 1.14 9.33 14.02
N LEU A 89 2.00 8.54 13.40
CA LEU A 89 2.40 7.25 13.94
C LEU A 89 3.71 7.39 14.73
N LEU A 90 3.71 6.93 15.97
CA LEU A 90 4.87 6.89 16.85
C LEU A 90 5.31 5.44 17.10
N GLY A 91 6.61 5.26 17.36
CA GLY A 91 7.18 3.95 17.70
C GLY A 91 7.12 2.91 16.57
N VAL A 92 6.89 3.32 15.31
CA VAL A 92 6.95 2.41 14.16
C VAL A 92 8.41 2.00 13.94
N PRO A 93 8.72 0.71 13.85
CA PRO A 93 10.09 0.25 13.60
C PRO A 93 10.50 0.58 12.16
N GLU A 94 11.01 1.79 11.94
CA GLU A 94 11.66 2.18 10.68
C GLU A 94 13.11 1.69 10.67
N ARG A 95 13.32 0.58 9.98
CA ARG A 95 14.64 -0.08 9.86
C ARG A 95 15.57 0.60 8.86
N LEU A 96 15.00 1.39 7.94
CA LEU A 96 15.71 2.06 6.87
C LEU A 96 15.76 3.56 7.13
N SER A 97 16.84 4.20 6.69
CA SER A 97 16.91 5.67 6.67
C SER A 97 15.76 6.23 5.82
N PRO A 98 15.01 7.24 6.31
CA PRO A 98 13.96 7.89 5.54
C PRO A 98 14.43 8.38 4.17
N LEU A 99 15.71 8.76 4.05
CA LEU A 99 16.31 9.22 2.79
C LEU A 99 16.22 8.19 1.66
N VAL A 100 16.11 6.90 1.96
CA VAL A 100 15.87 5.85 0.94
C VAL A 100 14.56 6.11 0.18
N TYR A 101 13.56 6.69 0.85
CA TYR A 101 12.25 7.00 0.26
C TYR A 101 12.22 8.30 -0.55
N LEU A 102 13.37 8.95 -0.77
CA LEU A 102 13.54 9.99 -1.78
C LEU A 102 13.87 9.42 -3.17
N ARG A 103 14.26 8.14 -3.26
CA ARG A 103 14.59 7.50 -4.54
C ARG A 103 13.35 7.38 -5.41
N GLU A 104 13.50 7.69 -6.69
CA GLU A 104 12.45 7.48 -7.67
C GLU A 104 12.25 5.98 -7.96
N THR A 105 11.01 5.59 -8.22
CA THR A 105 10.64 4.29 -8.79
C THR A 105 9.89 4.52 -10.09
N GLU A 106 9.75 3.49 -10.92
CA GLU A 106 9.04 3.59 -12.20
C GLU A 106 7.62 4.13 -12.04
N LEU A 107 6.86 3.62 -11.07
CA LEU A 107 5.48 4.03 -10.80
C LEU A 107 5.36 5.46 -10.24
N THR A 108 6.41 6.06 -9.69
CA THR A 108 6.38 7.40 -9.08
C THR A 108 7.30 8.39 -9.78
N ARG A 109 7.78 8.09 -10.97
CA ARG A 109 8.70 8.98 -11.69
C ARG A 109 7.97 10.28 -12.01
N ALA A 110 8.49 11.40 -11.52
CA ALA A 110 7.90 12.72 -11.74
C ALA A 110 8.34 13.27 -13.11
N ASP A 111 7.40 13.36 -14.03
CA ASP A 111 7.59 14.03 -15.32
C ASP A 111 7.52 15.57 -15.17
N ALA A 112 7.58 16.29 -16.29
CA ALA A 112 7.54 17.76 -16.27
C ALA A 112 6.23 18.29 -15.67
N ALA A 113 5.10 17.65 -15.94
CA ALA A 113 3.78 18.06 -15.46
C ALA A 113 3.66 17.90 -13.93
N ILE A 114 4.07 16.73 -13.40
CA ILE A 114 4.09 16.48 -11.96
C ILE A 114 5.05 17.42 -11.24
N ARG A 115 6.24 17.69 -11.80
CA ARG A 115 7.21 18.61 -11.19
C ARG A 115 6.63 20.03 -11.10
N ALA A 116 6.06 20.54 -12.20
CA ALA A 116 5.43 21.85 -12.22
C ALA A 116 4.24 21.92 -11.25
N PHE A 117 3.46 20.85 -11.14
CA PHE A 117 2.34 20.77 -10.21
C PHE A 117 2.79 20.77 -8.74
N ALA A 118 3.82 20.00 -8.40
CA ALA A 118 4.38 19.97 -7.06
C ALA A 118 4.93 21.35 -6.64
N ASP A 119 5.59 22.06 -7.56
CA ASP A 119 6.19 23.38 -7.30
C ASP A 119 5.12 24.46 -6.96
N GLN A 120 3.82 24.22 -7.24
CA GLN A 120 2.71 25.12 -6.88
C GLN A 120 2.29 25.05 -5.39
N VAL A 121 2.75 24.06 -4.62
CA VAL A 121 2.35 23.87 -3.21
C VAL A 121 2.73 25.09 -2.33
N GLY A 122 3.70 25.88 -2.75
CA GLY A 122 4.14 27.09 -2.05
C GLY A 122 4.90 26.82 -0.74
N PRO A 123 5.37 27.87 -0.05
CA PRO A 123 6.19 27.76 1.15
C PRO A 123 5.39 27.32 2.39
N GLY A 124 6.09 26.89 3.44
CA GLY A 124 5.51 26.47 4.73
C GLY A 124 6.28 25.34 5.37
N ASP A 125 5.84 24.87 6.53
CA ASP A 125 6.31 23.61 7.11
C ASP A 125 5.84 22.41 6.27
N ASP A 126 6.53 21.28 6.41
CA ASP A 126 6.26 20.09 5.59
C ASP A 126 4.85 19.54 5.77
N LEU A 127 4.29 19.54 6.98
CA LEU A 127 2.95 19.04 7.22
C LEU A 127 1.90 19.89 6.49
N SER A 128 2.01 21.21 6.62
CA SER A 128 1.13 22.15 5.90
C SER A 128 1.25 22.03 4.39
N ARG A 129 2.48 21.86 3.87
CA ARG A 129 2.76 21.65 2.44
C ARG A 129 2.11 20.35 1.94
N LEU A 130 2.31 19.24 2.63
CA LEU A 130 1.75 17.94 2.25
C LEU A 130 0.21 17.91 2.34
N HIS A 131 -0.40 18.57 3.32
CA HIS A 131 -1.85 18.71 3.38
C HIS A 131 -2.41 19.55 2.22
N ARG A 132 -1.70 20.60 1.79
CA ARG A 132 -2.09 21.35 0.58
C ARG A 132 -1.96 20.49 -0.66
N LEU A 133 -0.85 19.78 -0.82
CA LEU A 133 -0.63 18.85 -1.94
C LEU A 133 -1.76 17.82 -2.06
N MET A 134 -2.15 17.19 -0.94
CA MET A 134 -3.27 16.24 -0.92
C MET A 134 -4.58 16.87 -1.41
N ARG A 135 -4.90 18.10 -0.98
CA ARG A 135 -6.10 18.83 -1.44
C ARG A 135 -6.02 19.18 -2.92
N MET A 136 -4.85 19.61 -3.40
CA MET A 136 -4.64 19.92 -4.81
C MET A 136 -4.85 18.67 -5.68
N ILE A 137 -4.26 17.53 -5.31
CA ILE A 137 -4.44 16.27 -6.04
C ILE A 137 -5.92 15.87 -6.07
N HIS A 138 -6.61 15.96 -4.93
CA HIS A 138 -8.05 15.66 -4.86
C HIS A 138 -8.90 16.57 -5.77
N GLY A 139 -8.51 17.83 -5.96
CA GLY A 139 -9.21 18.75 -6.87
C GLY A 139 -8.92 18.49 -8.36
N GLU A 140 -7.80 17.85 -8.66
CA GLU A 140 -7.26 17.73 -10.02
C GLU A 140 -7.38 16.31 -10.60
N VAL A 141 -7.55 15.29 -9.77
CA VAL A 141 -7.62 13.89 -10.19
C VAL A 141 -8.92 13.30 -9.66
N ALA A 142 -9.82 12.90 -10.56
CA ALA A 142 -11.09 12.30 -10.19
C ALA A 142 -10.91 10.83 -9.79
N PHE A 143 -11.63 10.41 -8.76
CA PHE A 143 -11.66 8.99 -8.37
C PHE A 143 -12.58 8.20 -9.31
N MET A 144 -12.02 7.34 -10.16
CA MET A 144 -12.76 6.54 -11.13
C MET A 144 -12.26 5.10 -11.20
N VAL A 145 -13.14 4.16 -10.85
CA VAL A 145 -12.85 2.72 -10.92
C VAL A 145 -12.86 2.27 -12.39
N GLY A 146 -11.88 1.45 -12.77
CA GLY A 146 -11.76 0.92 -14.14
C GLY A 146 -11.05 1.85 -15.13
N ALA A 147 -10.66 3.05 -14.71
CA ALA A 147 -9.87 3.97 -15.54
C ALA A 147 -8.41 3.53 -15.69
N THR A 148 -7.86 2.86 -14.67
CA THR A 148 -6.44 2.50 -14.59
C THR A 148 -6.23 1.02 -14.28
N THR A 149 -5.03 0.55 -14.58
CA THR A 149 -4.52 -0.78 -14.23
C THR A 149 -3.37 -0.64 -13.24
N ALA A 150 -3.00 -1.74 -12.57
CA ALA A 150 -1.92 -1.74 -11.58
C ALA A 150 -0.55 -1.26 -12.12
N SER A 151 -0.34 -1.24 -13.44
CA SER A 151 0.89 -0.81 -14.10
C SER A 151 0.94 0.68 -14.46
N HIS A 152 -0.16 1.44 -14.26
CA HIS A 152 -0.15 2.87 -14.56
C HIS A 152 0.83 3.61 -13.66
N THR A 153 1.65 4.47 -14.25
CA THR A 153 2.55 5.33 -13.50
C THR A 153 1.80 6.57 -12.99
N ALA A 154 2.39 7.27 -12.02
CA ALA A 154 1.90 8.56 -11.55
C ALA A 154 1.70 9.55 -12.70
N ALA A 155 2.61 9.56 -13.68
CA ALA A 155 2.53 10.44 -14.84
C ALA A 155 1.33 10.10 -15.74
N ASP A 156 1.08 8.80 -15.98
CA ASP A 156 -0.07 8.35 -16.78
C ASP A 156 -1.39 8.76 -16.13
N ALA A 157 -1.54 8.48 -14.83
CA ALA A 157 -2.75 8.83 -14.09
C ALA A 157 -2.95 10.35 -13.97
N PHE A 158 -1.87 11.10 -13.77
CA PHE A 158 -1.94 12.56 -13.72
C PHE A 158 -2.33 13.16 -15.09
N ALA A 159 -1.83 12.61 -16.20
CA ALA A 159 -2.24 13.02 -17.53
C ALA A 159 -3.72 12.73 -17.82
N GLN A 160 -4.23 11.58 -17.36
CA GLN A 160 -5.63 11.19 -17.50
C GLN A 160 -6.59 11.94 -16.58
N ARG A 161 -6.07 12.54 -15.49
CA ARG A 161 -6.83 13.23 -14.44
C ARG A 161 -7.88 12.35 -13.78
N GLN A 162 -7.67 11.04 -13.82
CA GLN A 162 -8.60 10.02 -13.36
C GLN A 162 -7.79 8.83 -12.83
N GLY A 163 -8.24 8.22 -11.74
CA GLY A 163 -7.59 7.03 -11.19
C GLY A 163 -8.25 6.53 -9.91
N VAL A 164 -7.66 5.50 -9.31
CA VAL A 164 -8.09 4.93 -8.04
C VAL A 164 -7.16 5.34 -6.90
N CYS A 165 -7.33 4.75 -5.72
CA CYS A 165 -6.52 5.03 -4.53
C CYS A 165 -5.01 4.84 -4.80
N GLN A 166 -4.64 3.82 -5.57
CA GLN A 166 -3.26 3.58 -5.97
C GLN A 166 -2.68 4.79 -6.69
N ASP A 167 -3.37 5.29 -7.71
CA ASP A 167 -2.88 6.38 -8.56
C ASP A 167 -2.69 7.68 -7.76
N HIS A 168 -3.65 8.01 -6.90
CA HIS A 168 -3.55 9.17 -6.01
C HIS A 168 -2.32 9.08 -5.11
N ALA A 169 -2.07 7.89 -4.53
CA ALA A 169 -0.90 7.66 -3.70
C ALA A 169 0.41 7.79 -4.50
N GLN A 170 0.48 7.23 -5.72
CA GLN A 170 1.69 7.34 -6.55
C GLN A 170 1.96 8.79 -6.97
N ILE A 171 0.94 9.55 -7.35
CA ILE A 171 1.05 10.99 -7.67
C ILE A 171 1.52 11.78 -6.45
N PHE A 172 0.93 11.53 -5.28
CA PHE A 172 1.32 12.16 -4.03
C PHE A 172 2.80 11.86 -3.70
N ILE A 173 3.22 10.61 -3.81
CA ILE A 173 4.61 10.20 -3.54
C ILE A 173 5.57 10.88 -4.52
N ALA A 174 5.24 10.93 -5.82
CA ALA A 174 6.05 11.61 -6.83
C ALA A 174 6.24 13.10 -6.50
N CYS A 175 5.14 13.79 -6.14
CA CYS A 175 5.17 15.19 -5.75
C CYS A 175 5.93 15.42 -4.43
N ALA A 176 5.68 14.60 -3.41
CA ALA A 176 6.35 14.72 -2.11
C ALA A 176 7.87 14.56 -2.24
N ARG A 177 8.34 13.58 -3.03
CA ARG A 177 9.76 13.38 -3.33
C ARG A 177 10.37 14.57 -4.08
N ARG A 178 9.65 15.16 -5.05
CA ARG A 178 10.06 16.40 -5.72
C ARG A 178 10.24 17.55 -4.73
N LEU A 179 9.39 17.63 -3.71
CA LEU A 179 9.45 18.64 -2.66
C LEU A 179 10.53 18.38 -1.59
N GLY A 180 11.33 17.33 -1.73
CA GLY A 180 12.37 16.92 -0.80
C GLY A 180 11.85 16.14 0.42
N VAL A 181 10.58 15.74 0.42
CA VAL A 181 9.95 15.04 1.53
C VAL A 181 9.93 13.53 1.25
N PRO A 182 10.57 12.68 2.10
CA PRO A 182 10.57 11.25 1.88
C PRO A 182 9.16 10.66 1.98
N ALA A 183 8.77 9.86 0.97
CA ALA A 183 7.45 9.25 0.90
C ALA A 183 7.52 7.84 0.33
N ARG A 184 6.70 6.92 0.85
CA ARG A 184 6.60 5.54 0.37
C ARG A 184 5.15 5.09 0.31
N TYR A 185 4.91 4.09 -0.52
CA TYR A 185 3.65 3.36 -0.57
C TYR A 185 3.57 2.40 0.63
N ILE A 186 2.39 2.24 1.22
CA ILE A 186 2.12 1.38 2.39
C ILE A 186 1.22 0.23 1.96
#